data_AF-U2UTN5-F1
#
_entry.id   AF-U2UTN5-F1
#
_cell.length_a   1.000
_cell.length_b   1.000
_cell.length_c   1.000
_cell.angle_alpha   90.00
_cell.angle_beta   90.00
_cell.angle_gamma   90.00
#
_symmetry.space_group_name_H-M   'P 1'
#
loop_
_entity.id
_entity.type
_entity.pdbx_description
1 polymer ?
#
loop_
_entity_poly.entity_id
_entity_poly.type
_entity_poly.pdbx_seq_one_letter_code
_entity_poly.pdbx_strand_id
1 'polypeptide(L)'
;MIMNITKMEQLMLDVMAELALAEEPIVFKGAMTLKLAVDGKTQTDICRTTRDIDGDWMRQNASMEEMRCALTDSVKRVDASLSVTAYRNLFGEPIRWILDLEPK
;
A
#
# COMPACT_ATOMS: atom_id res chain seq x y z
N MET A 1 22.29 5.20 -8.58
CA MET A 1 21.86 5.93 -7.37
C MET A 1 21.33 4.87 -6.42
N ILE A 2 21.93 4.67 -5.25
CA ILE A 2 21.49 3.64 -4.31
C ILE A 2 20.46 4.31 -3.41
N MET A 3 19.21 3.87 -3.50
CA MET A 3 18.18 4.29 -2.55
C MET A 3 18.62 3.87 -1.14
N ASN A 4 18.66 4.80 -0.20
CA ASN A 4 18.81 4.45 1.21
C ASN A 4 17.40 4.07 1.74
N ILE A 5 16.88 2.93 1.27
CA ILE A 5 15.60 2.36 1.69
C ILE A 5 15.77 1.80 3.11
N THR A 6 14.88 2.20 4.01
CA THR A 6 14.77 1.57 5.33
C THR A 6 14.19 0.15 5.19
N LYS A 7 14.42 -0.72 6.19
CA LYS A 7 13.78 -2.06 6.20
C LYS A 7 12.26 -2.00 6.10
N MET A 8 11.65 -0.98 6.71
CA MET A 8 10.19 -0.77 6.64
C MET A 8 9.75 -0.42 5.22
N GLU A 9 10.50 0.43 4.53
CA GLU A 9 10.21 0.78 3.13
C GLU A 9 10.42 -0.37 2.17
N GLN A 10 11.42 -1.23 2.44
CA GLN A 10 11.56 -2.46 1.67
C GLN A 10 10.34 -3.36 1.87
N LEU A 11 9.87 -3.54 3.10
CA LEU A 11 8.66 -4.31 3.38
C LEU A 11 7.43 -3.72 2.67
N MET A 12 7.28 -2.39 2.65
CA MET A 12 6.21 -1.73 1.89
C MET A 12 6.30 -2.01 0.39
N LEU A 13 7.51 -1.94 -0.18
CA LEU A 13 7.74 -2.25 -1.60
C LEU A 13 7.43 -3.70 -1.93
N ASP A 14 7.80 -4.64 -1.07
CA ASP A 14 7.52 -6.06 -1.25
C ASP A 14 6.01 -6.33 -1.22
N VAL A 15 5.27 -5.67 -0.32
CA VAL A 15 3.79 -5.72 -0.30
C VAL A 15 3.18 -5.12 -1.57
N MET A 16 3.64 -3.94 -2.01
CA MET A 16 3.15 -3.34 -3.25
C MET A 16 3.42 -4.23 -4.47
N ALA A 17 4.58 -4.88 -4.52
CA ALA A 17 4.94 -5.81 -5.58
C ALA A 17 4.04 -7.05 -5.57
N GLU A 18 3.78 -7.65 -4.40
CA GLU A 18 2.91 -8.82 -4.29
C GLU A 18 1.47 -8.51 -4.69
N LEU A 19 0.94 -7.35 -4.28
CA LEU A 19 -0.39 -6.88 -4.71
C LEU A 19 -0.48 -6.68 -6.23
N ALA A 20 0.60 -6.19 -6.86
CA ALA A 20 0.67 -6.04 -8.30
C ALA A 20 0.79 -7.39 -9.02
N LEU A 21 1.56 -8.34 -8.48
CA LEU A 21 1.72 -9.70 -9.02
C LEU A 21 0.43 -10.52 -8.92
N ALA A 22 -0.36 -10.30 -7.86
CA ALA A 22 -1.68 -10.87 -7.69
C ALA A 22 -2.75 -10.23 -8.60
N GLU A 23 -2.37 -9.23 -9.42
CA GLU A 23 -3.27 -8.47 -10.30
C GLU A 23 -4.45 -7.84 -9.55
N GLU A 24 -4.22 -7.44 -8.29
CA GLU A 24 -5.25 -6.79 -7.50
C GLU A 24 -5.61 -5.44 -8.16
N PRO A 25 -6.91 -5.09 -8.27
CA PRO A 25 -7.37 -3.91 -8.98
C PRO A 25 -7.16 -2.65 -8.16
N ILE A 26 -5.91 -2.31 -7.86
CA ILE A 26 -5.51 -1.26 -6.92
C ILE A 26 -4.80 -0.14 -7.66
N VAL A 27 -5.14 1.09 -7.30
CA VAL A 27 -4.33 2.27 -7.61
C VAL A 27 -3.68 2.75 -6.32
N PHE A 28 -2.35 2.61 -6.22
CA PHE A 28 -1.58 3.07 -5.07
C PHE A 28 -1.57 4.60 -5.00
N LYS A 29 -1.65 5.13 -3.77
CA LYS A 29 -1.68 6.56 -3.46
C LYS A 29 -0.80 6.86 -2.24
N GLY A 30 -0.96 8.04 -1.67
CA GLY A 30 -0.36 8.39 -0.39
C GLY A 30 1.12 8.72 -0.45
N ALA A 31 1.72 8.75 0.75
CA ALA A 31 3.09 9.22 0.95
C ALA A 31 4.13 8.28 0.33
N MET A 32 3.90 6.96 0.37
CA MET A 32 4.80 5.98 -0.24
C MET A 32 4.88 6.14 -1.77
N THR A 33 3.73 6.30 -2.43
CA THR A 33 3.68 6.55 -3.88
C THR A 33 4.38 7.86 -4.25
N LEU A 34 4.16 8.93 -3.47
CA LEU A 34 4.84 10.21 -3.69
C LEU A 34 6.36 10.07 -3.55
N LYS A 35 6.83 9.34 -2.52
CA LYS A 35 8.26 9.11 -2.27
C LYS A 35 8.93 8.41 -3.45
N LEU A 36 8.28 7.38 -4.01
CA LEU A 36 8.76 6.69 -5.21
C LEU A 36 8.76 7.59 -6.45
N ALA A 37 7.76 8.46 -6.61
CA ALA A 37 7.63 9.33 -7.78
C ALA A 37 8.69 10.43 -7.86
N VAL A 38 9.16 10.92 -6.70
CA VAL A 38 10.17 11.99 -6.60
C VAL A 38 11.59 11.46 -6.40
N ASP A 39 11.76 10.14 -6.23
CA ASP A 39 13.07 9.52 -6.09
C ASP A 39 13.99 9.87 -7.28
N GLY A 40 15.22 10.27 -6.96
CA GLY A 40 16.21 10.73 -7.94
C GLY A 40 15.91 12.06 -8.64
N LYS A 41 14.80 12.75 -8.35
CA LYS A 41 14.39 14.01 -9.02
C LYS A 41 14.59 15.27 -8.19
N THR A 42 14.84 15.15 -6.88
CA THR A 42 14.96 16.30 -5.97
C THR A 42 16.27 16.29 -5.20
N GLN A 43 17.05 17.38 -5.28
CA GLN A 43 18.23 17.67 -4.45
C GLN A 43 17.85 18.19 -3.05
N THR A 44 16.79 17.67 -2.44
CA THR A 44 16.33 18.15 -1.13
C THR A 44 16.49 17.08 -0.08
N ASP A 45 17.11 17.42 1.05
CA ASP A 45 17.27 16.57 2.25
C ASP A 45 15.94 16.29 2.99
N ILE A 46 14.79 16.61 2.37
CA ILE A 46 13.47 16.38 2.96
C ILE A 46 13.10 14.91 2.77
N CYS A 47 13.47 14.08 3.74
CA CYS A 47 13.02 12.70 3.85
C CYS A 47 11.77 12.65 4.74
N ARG A 48 10.61 12.34 4.16
CA ARG A 48 9.41 12.00 4.93
C ARG A 48 9.39 10.50 5.18
N THR A 49 9.24 10.11 6.44
CA THR A 49 8.95 8.73 6.84
C THR A 49 7.46 8.44 6.61
N THR A 50 7.16 7.32 5.96
CA THR A 50 5.82 6.74 5.80
C THR A 50 5.87 5.31 6.36
N ARG A 51 4.75 4.83 6.88
CA ARG A 51 4.65 3.49 7.51
C ARG A 51 3.38 2.76 7.09
N ASP A 52 2.79 3.27 6.02
CA ASP A 52 1.44 3.00 5.58
C ASP A 52 1.42 2.90 4.06
N ILE A 53 0.63 1.96 3.54
CA ILE A 53 0.34 1.85 2.12
C ILE A 53 -1.12 2.22 1.92
N ASP A 54 -1.35 3.25 1.12
CA ASP A 54 -2.69 3.71 0.74
C ASP A 54 -3.03 3.26 -0.68
N GLY A 55 -4.28 2.87 -0.92
CA GLY A 55 -4.78 2.66 -2.27
C GLY A 55 -6.29 2.76 -2.42
N ASP A 56 -6.70 2.96 -3.67
CA ASP A 56 -8.08 2.85 -4.11
C ASP A 56 -8.30 1.49 -4.79
N TRP A 57 -9.41 0.84 -4.49
CA TRP A 57 -9.86 -0.36 -5.18
C TRP A 57 -10.78 -0.02 -6.35
N MET A 58 -10.40 -0.46 -7.54
CA MET A 58 -11.00 -0.04 -8.82
C MET A 58 -12.10 -0.97 -9.33
N ARG A 59 -12.19 -2.21 -8.83
CA ARG A 59 -13.24 -3.13 -9.26
C ARG A 59 -14.59 -2.69 -8.68
N GLN A 60 -15.53 -2.37 -9.57
CA GLN A 60 -16.90 -2.04 -9.20
C GLN A 60 -17.60 -3.25 -8.56
N ASN A 61 -18.55 -2.98 -7.66
CA ASN A 61 -19.38 -3.99 -6.98
C ASN A 61 -18.62 -5.02 -6.14
N ALA A 62 -17.32 -4.85 -5.90
CA ALA A 62 -16.61 -5.69 -4.93
C ALA A 62 -17.24 -5.48 -3.53
N SER A 63 -17.53 -6.58 -2.85
CA SER A 63 -17.88 -6.55 -1.45
C SER A 63 -16.66 -6.15 -0.60
N MET A 64 -16.92 -5.60 0.59
CA MET A 64 -15.85 -5.32 1.55
C MET A 64 -15.08 -6.58 1.93
N GLU A 65 -15.76 -7.72 2.00
CA GLU A 65 -15.14 -8.98 2.41
C GLU A 65 -14.24 -9.56 1.32
N GLU A 66 -14.66 -9.55 0.05
CA GLU A 66 -13.81 -9.98 -1.08
C GLU A 66 -12.50 -9.19 -1.10
N MET A 67 -12.59 -7.86 -0.93
CA MET A 67 -11.42 -7.01 -0.86
C MET A 67 -10.54 -7.31 0.35
N ARG A 68 -11.14 -7.44 1.53
CA ARG A 68 -10.41 -7.74 2.76
C ARG A 68 -9.66 -9.06 2.62
N CYS A 69 -10.29 -10.09 2.06
CA CYS A 69 -9.65 -11.38 1.78
C CYS A 69 -8.51 -11.24 0.79
N ALA A 70 -8.75 -10.63 -0.36
CA ALA A 70 -7.73 -10.44 -1.41
C ALA A 70 -6.49 -9.68 -0.90
N LEU A 71 -6.70 -8.55 -0.21
CA LEU A 71 -5.64 -7.77 0.40
C LEU A 71 -4.92 -8.55 1.50
N THR A 72 -5.66 -9.24 2.37
CA THR A 72 -5.09 -10.02 3.47
C THR A 72 -4.23 -11.17 2.95
N ASP A 73 -4.69 -11.88 1.92
CA ASP A 73 -3.98 -13.01 1.34
C ASP A 73 -2.66 -12.57 0.71
N SER A 74 -2.69 -11.48 -0.06
CA SER A 74 -1.48 -10.90 -0.67
C SER A 74 -0.50 -10.38 0.37
N VAL A 75 -0.97 -9.63 1.38
CA VAL A 75 -0.11 -9.10 2.45
C VAL A 75 0.53 -10.23 3.27
N LYS A 76 -0.23 -11.29 3.58
CA LYS A 76 0.29 -12.43 4.35
C LYS A 76 1.29 -13.30 3.59
N ARG A 77 1.30 -13.26 2.25
CA ARG A 77 2.35 -13.92 1.45
C ARG A 77 3.71 -13.24 1.60
N VAL A 78 3.73 -11.94 1.90
CA VAL A 78 4.95 -11.19 2.21
C VAL A 78 5.35 -11.37 3.67
N ASP A 79 4.43 -11.11 4.60
CA ASP A 79 4.66 -11.29 6.03
C ASP A 79 3.35 -11.62 6.75
N ALA A 80 3.32 -12.81 7.37
CA ALA A 80 2.14 -13.34 8.04
C ALA A 80 1.72 -12.56 9.30
N SER A 81 2.58 -11.70 9.85
CA SER A 81 2.31 -10.87 11.03
C SER A 81 1.51 -9.60 10.70
N LEU A 82 1.43 -9.21 9.42
CA LEU A 82 0.78 -7.98 8.98
C LEU A 82 -0.76 -8.10 8.95
N SER A 83 -1.44 -6.96 9.07
CA SER A 83 -2.90 -6.87 9.04
C SER A 83 -3.39 -5.67 8.24
N VAL A 84 -4.44 -5.88 7.44
CA VAL A 84 -5.02 -4.86 6.55
C VAL A 84 -6.30 -4.28 7.14
N THR A 85 -6.48 -2.96 6.98
CA THR A 85 -7.74 -2.27 7.27
C THR A 85 -8.33 -1.70 5.96
N ALA A 86 -9.49 -2.23 5.55
CA ALA A 86 -10.23 -1.72 4.40
C ALA A 86 -11.46 -0.94 4.87
N TYR A 87 -11.77 0.19 4.24
CA TYR A 87 -12.95 0.99 4.57
C TYR A 87 -13.61 1.61 3.33
N ARG A 88 -14.95 1.61 3.31
CA ARG A 88 -15.73 2.22 2.23
C ARG A 88 -16.15 3.62 2.63
N ASN A 89 -15.82 4.61 1.81
CA ASN A 89 -16.37 5.94 1.97
C ASN A 89 -17.83 5.96 1.46
N LEU A 90 -18.73 6.66 2.14
CA LEU A 90 -20.19 6.54 1.96
C LEU A 90 -20.77 7.22 0.71
N PHE A 91 -19.94 7.70 -0.24
CA PHE A 91 -20.38 8.62 -1.30
C PHE A 91 -19.90 8.26 -2.71
N GLY A 92 -20.12 7.03 -3.18
CA GLY A 92 -19.86 6.64 -4.57
C GLY A 92 -18.38 6.69 -4.99
N GLU A 93 -17.47 6.87 -4.03
CA GLU A 93 -16.04 6.83 -4.24
C GLU A 93 -15.53 5.37 -4.30
N PRO A 94 -14.38 5.13 -4.94
CA PRO A 94 -13.63 3.89 -4.78
C PRO A 94 -13.43 3.56 -3.30
N ILE A 95 -13.45 2.27 -2.97
CA ILE A 95 -13.18 1.81 -1.62
C ILE A 95 -11.71 2.08 -1.34
N ARG A 96 -11.43 2.71 -0.21
CA ARG A 96 -10.07 3.02 0.21
C ARG A 96 -9.59 1.94 1.16
N TRP A 97 -8.30 1.64 1.10
CA TRP A 97 -7.68 0.71 2.03
C TRP A 97 -6.34 1.27 2.49
N ILE A 98 -6.01 0.94 3.74
CA ILE A 98 -4.76 1.31 4.39
C ILE A 98 -4.17 0.05 5.00
N LEU A 99 -2.90 -0.20 4.69
CA LEU A 99 -2.07 -1.13 5.45
C LEU A 99 -1.15 -0.32 6.35
N ASP A 100 -1.48 -0.26 7.64
CA ASP A 100 -0.58 0.27 8.67
C ASP A 100 0.40 -0.81 9.11
N LEU A 101 1.70 -0.53 8.94
CA LEU A 101 2.79 -1.36 9.42
C LEU A 101 3.24 -0.87 10.80
N GLU A 102 2.31 -0.84 11.76
CA GLU A 102 2.66 -0.62 13.17
C GLU A 102 3.10 -1.95 13.82
N PRO A 103 4.17 -1.95 14.64
CA PRO A 103 4.43 -3.08 15.54
C PRO A 103 3.28 -3.14 16.55
N LYS A 104 2.57 -4.28 16.58
CA LYS A 104 1.61 -4.60 17.65
C LYS A 104 2.31 -4.91 18.96
#